data_AF-A0A6J7Q2W1-F1
#
_entry.id   AF-A0A6J7Q2W1-F1
#
_cell.length_a   1.000
_cell.length_b   1.000
_cell.length_c   1.000
_cell.angle_alpha   90.00
_cell.angle_beta   90.00
_cell.angle_gamma   90.00
#
_symmetry.space_group_name_H-M   'P 1'
#
loop_
_entity.id
_entity.type
_entity.pdbx_description
1 polymer ?
#
loop_
_entity_poly.entity_id
_entity_poly.type
_entity_poly.pdbx_seq_one_letter_code
_entity_poly.pdbx_strand_id
1 'polypeptide(L)'
;MEVEILVAEVGSGTAEDQIFHILYDGTVMDEPGFCVLGGDVERINAAMTDSFARELELGVALRMAVAALAGPDRQIPASELEAAVLSRSNGRRCFRRLPDQEVESLLASPA
;
A
#
# COMPACT_ATOMS: atom_id res chain seq x y z
N MET A 1 -0.58 2.23 -24.84
CA MET A 1 -0.18 2.18 -23.42
C MET A 1 -1.32 1.50 -22.70
N GLU A 2 -1.04 0.39 -22.03
CA GLU A 2 -1.99 -0.31 -21.16
C GLU A 2 -1.82 0.25 -19.75
N VAL A 3 -2.93 0.38 -19.01
CA VAL A 3 -2.94 0.94 -17.65
C VAL A 3 -3.75 0.00 -16.77
N GLU A 4 -3.22 -0.26 -15.59
CA GLU A 4 -3.90 -0.94 -14.49
C GLU A 4 -4.33 0.09 -13.44
N ILE A 5 -5.49 -0.11 -12.83
CA ILE A 5 -6.04 0.82 -11.83
C ILE A 5 -6.36 0.06 -10.54
N LEU A 6 -5.93 0.62 -9.42
CA LEU A 6 -6.35 0.18 -8.09
C LEU A 6 -7.45 1.09 -7.55
N VAL A 7 -8.55 0.50 -7.11
CA VAL A 7 -9.60 1.20 -6.36
C VAL A 7 -9.65 0.61 -4.96
N ALA A 8 -9.41 1.42 -3.94
CA ALA A 8 -9.53 1.01 -2.54
C ALA A 8 -10.66 1.80 -1.87
N GLU A 9 -11.46 1.09 -1.07
CA GLU A 9 -12.55 1.66 -0.28
C GLU A 9 -12.35 1.31 1.19
N VAL A 10 -12.66 2.28 2.07
CA VAL A 10 -12.80 2.01 3.50
C VAL A 10 -14.26 2.06 3.92
N GLY A 11 -14.76 0.94 4.44
CA GLY A 11 -16.14 0.83 4.94
C GLY A 11 -16.31 1.36 6.36
N SER A 12 -17.46 1.12 6.99
CA SER A 12 -17.73 1.60 8.35
C SER A 12 -16.89 0.86 9.41
N GLY A 13 -16.56 -0.42 9.15
CA GLY A 13 -15.61 -1.23 9.91
C GLY A 13 -14.60 -1.92 9.00
N THR A 14 -13.52 -2.48 9.56
CA THR A 14 -12.41 -3.11 8.81
C THR A 14 -12.84 -4.31 7.97
N ALA A 15 -13.93 -4.98 8.35
CA ALA A 15 -14.50 -6.09 7.60
C ALA A 15 -15.14 -5.68 6.25
N GLU A 16 -15.41 -4.39 6.06
CA GLU A 16 -16.02 -3.82 4.85
C GLU A 16 -14.97 -3.19 3.91
N ASP A 17 -13.68 -3.27 4.26
CA ASP A 17 -12.59 -2.76 3.41
C ASP A 17 -12.44 -3.60 2.16
N GLN A 18 -12.35 -2.92 1.01
CA GLN A 18 -12.30 -3.56 -0.30
C GLN A 18 -11.18 -2.96 -1.15
N ILE A 19 -10.55 -3.82 -1.94
CA ILE A 19 -9.52 -3.46 -2.91
C ILE A 19 -9.89 -4.11 -4.23
N PHE A 20 -10.05 -3.31 -5.28
CA PHE A 20 -10.34 -3.78 -6.62
C PHE A 20 -9.19 -3.44 -7.57
N HIS A 21 -8.70 -4.45 -8.26
CA HIS A 21 -7.74 -4.30 -9.34
C HIS A 21 -8.47 -4.37 -10.68
N ILE A 22 -8.38 -3.29 -11.46
CA ILE A 22 -8.97 -3.16 -12.79
C ILE A 22 -7.86 -3.29 -13.83
N LEU A 23 -7.90 -4.37 -14.61
CA LEU A 23 -6.96 -4.64 -15.70
C LEU A 23 -7.27 -3.79 -16.94
N TYR A 24 -6.31 -3.73 -17.87
CA TYR A 24 -6.41 -2.92 -19.09
C TYR A 24 -7.58 -3.30 -20.01
N ASP A 25 -8.08 -4.55 -19.92
CA ASP A 25 -9.19 -5.06 -20.71
C ASP A 25 -10.57 -4.85 -20.05
N GLY A 26 -10.59 -4.20 -18.87
CA GLY A 26 -11.79 -3.95 -18.09
C GLY A 26 -12.16 -5.07 -17.11
N THR A 27 -11.35 -6.13 -17.00
CA THR A 27 -11.53 -7.15 -15.98
C THR A 27 -11.36 -6.54 -14.58
N VAL A 28 -12.31 -6.83 -13.69
CA VAL A 28 -12.28 -6.38 -12.30
C VAL A 28 -12.01 -7.58 -11.39
N MET A 29 -10.99 -7.48 -10.57
CA MET A 29 -10.58 -8.49 -9.59
C MET A 29 -10.72 -7.93 -8.18
N ASP A 30 -11.29 -8.72 -7.28
CA ASP A 30 -11.33 -8.42 -5.84
C ASP A 30 -10.04 -8.96 -5.20
N GLU A 31 -9.26 -8.06 -4.59
CA GLU A 31 -7.93 -8.35 -4.05
C GLU A 31 -7.96 -8.43 -2.52
N PRO A 32 -7.63 -9.60 -1.93
CA PRO A 32 -7.64 -9.74 -0.49
C PRO A 32 -6.41 -9.11 0.14
N GLY A 33 -6.61 -8.00 0.86
CA GLY A 33 -5.63 -7.44 1.79
C GLY A 33 -4.62 -6.47 1.18
N PHE A 34 -3.92 -6.84 0.10
CA PHE A 34 -3.01 -5.94 -0.62
C PHE A 34 -3.02 -6.22 -2.13
N CYS A 35 -2.54 -5.26 -2.91
CA CYS A 35 -2.37 -5.39 -4.36
C CYS A 35 -1.08 -4.68 -4.79
N VAL A 36 -0.40 -5.22 -5.80
CA VAL A 36 0.83 -4.65 -6.38
C VAL A 36 0.60 -4.46 -7.87
N LEU A 37 0.88 -3.24 -8.35
CA LEU A 37 0.76 -2.89 -9.77
C LEU A 37 2.11 -2.53 -10.37
N GLY A 38 2.42 -3.14 -11.52
CA GLY A 38 3.59 -2.81 -12.34
C GLY A 38 4.95 -3.24 -11.77
N GLY A 39 5.97 -3.19 -12.63
CA GLY A 39 7.33 -3.59 -12.28
C GLY A 39 7.49 -5.10 -12.15
N ASP A 40 8.27 -5.54 -11.16
CA ASP A 40 8.52 -6.95 -10.84
C ASP A 40 7.47 -7.45 -9.83
N VAL A 41 6.24 -7.63 -10.33
CA VAL A 41 5.05 -7.97 -9.54
C VAL A 41 5.23 -9.29 -8.80
N GLU A 42 5.79 -10.32 -9.44
CA GLU A 42 5.96 -11.64 -8.85
C GLU A 42 6.83 -11.60 -7.60
N ARG A 43 7.96 -10.89 -7.66
CA ARG A 43 8.88 -10.75 -6.52
C ARG A 43 8.27 -9.93 -5.40
N ILE A 44 7.61 -8.81 -5.71
CA ILE A 44 7.01 -7.94 -4.69
C ILE A 44 5.84 -8.68 -4.01
N ASN A 45 5.00 -9.38 -4.77
CA ASN A 45 3.92 -10.19 -4.23
C ASN A 45 4.41 -11.30 -3.30
N ALA A 46 5.50 -11.99 -3.66
CA ALA A 46 6.10 -13.00 -2.78
C ALA A 46 6.55 -12.38 -1.46
N ALA A 47 7.32 -11.27 -1.51
CA ALA A 47 7.80 -10.59 -0.30
C ALA A 47 6.66 -10.04 0.58
N MET A 48 5.61 -9.49 -0.04
CA MET A 48 4.41 -9.01 0.66
C MET A 48 3.63 -10.17 1.28
N THR A 49 3.45 -11.28 0.58
CA THR A 49 2.73 -12.46 1.09
C THR A 49 3.40 -13.04 2.32
N ASP A 50 4.74 -13.11 2.33
CA ASP A 50 5.51 -13.64 3.46
C ASP A 50 5.44 -12.75 4.71
N SER A 51 5.21 -11.45 4.55
CA SER A 51 5.30 -10.46 5.63
C SER A 51 3.95 -9.88 6.07
N PHE A 52 2.93 -9.95 5.21
CA PHE A 52 1.66 -9.30 5.42
C PHE A 52 0.84 -9.96 6.54
N ALA A 53 0.31 -9.12 7.41
CA ALA A 53 -0.71 -9.48 8.37
C ALA A 53 -1.85 -8.46 8.30
N ARG A 54 -3.05 -8.86 8.72
CA ARG A 54 -4.17 -7.91 8.90
C ARG A 54 -3.90 -7.04 10.13
N GLU A 55 -4.52 -5.86 10.15
CA GLU A 55 -4.50 -4.95 11.31
C GLU A 55 -3.08 -4.47 11.71
N LEU A 56 -2.17 -4.38 10.74
CA LEU A 56 -0.86 -3.78 10.94
C LEU A 56 -0.97 -2.30 11.28
N GLU A 57 -0.15 -1.86 12.22
CA GLU A 57 0.10 -0.43 12.47
C GLU A 57 0.69 0.24 11.22
N LEU A 58 0.31 1.49 10.96
CA LEU A 58 0.66 2.21 9.73
C LEU A 58 2.16 2.19 9.43
N GLY A 59 3.00 2.44 10.45
CA GLY A 59 4.45 2.43 10.28
C GLY A 59 5.00 1.05 9.92
N VAL A 60 4.43 -0.02 10.48
CA VAL A 60 4.83 -1.40 10.18
C VAL A 60 4.43 -1.75 8.75
N ALA A 61 3.19 -1.45 8.36
CA ALA A 61 2.69 -1.68 7.00
C ALA A 61 3.53 -0.92 5.95
N LEU A 62 3.86 0.35 6.22
CA LEU A 62 4.69 1.16 5.33
C LEU A 62 6.10 0.60 5.17
N ARG A 63 6.78 0.27 6.27
CA ARG A 63 8.14 -0.30 6.22
C ARG A 63 8.16 -1.64 5.47
N MET A 64 7.17 -2.49 5.72
CA MET A 64 7.01 -3.76 5.01
C MET A 64 6.84 -3.54 3.50
N ALA A 65 5.94 -2.63 3.09
CA ALA A 65 5.71 -2.34 1.67
C ALA A 65 6.96 -1.76 1.00
N VAL A 66 7.66 -0.84 1.67
CA VAL A 66 8.91 -0.24 1.16
C VAL A 66 10.02 -1.30 1.06
N ALA A 67 10.15 -2.21 2.02
CA ALA A 67 11.12 -3.29 1.95
C ALA A 67 10.84 -4.22 0.75
N ALA A 68 9.57 -4.56 0.50
CA ALA A 68 9.17 -5.37 -0.66
C ALA A 68 9.46 -4.65 -1.99
N LEU A 69 9.17 -3.34 -2.08
CA LEU A 69 9.47 -2.51 -3.25
C LEU A 69 10.97 -2.36 -3.50
N ALA A 70 11.75 -2.14 -2.44
CA ALA A 70 13.18 -1.95 -2.52
C ALA A 70 13.88 -3.24 -2.97
N GLY A 71 13.51 -4.38 -2.37
CA GLY A 71 14.28 -5.62 -2.53
C GLY A 71 15.58 -5.59 -1.72
N PRO A 72 16.41 -6.65 -1.80
CA PRO A 72 17.58 -6.81 -0.91
C PRO A 72 18.73 -5.84 -1.21
N ASP A 73 18.81 -5.32 -2.44
CA ASP A 73 20.02 -4.68 -2.95
C ASP A 73 19.98 -3.14 -2.93
N ARG A 74 18.85 -2.54 -2.52
CA ARG A 74 18.70 -1.08 -2.50
C ARG A 74 17.87 -0.59 -1.32
N GLN A 75 17.99 0.70 -1.05
CA GLN A 75 17.10 1.45 -0.17
C GLN A 75 16.37 2.50 -0.99
N ILE A 76 15.11 2.78 -0.65
CA ILE A 76 14.32 3.84 -1.29
C ILE A 76 14.20 4.98 -0.28
N PRO A 77 14.75 6.18 -0.55
CA PRO A 77 14.62 7.31 0.34
C PRO A 77 13.17 7.81 0.37
N ALA A 78 12.75 8.42 1.49
CA ALA A 78 11.39 8.96 1.64
C ALA A 78 11.00 9.95 0.53
N SER A 79 11.97 10.71 0.01
CA SER A 79 11.78 11.67 -1.09
C SER A 79 11.44 11.03 -2.44
N GLU A 80 11.64 9.72 -2.60
CA GLU A 80 11.28 8.95 -3.79
C GLU A 80 9.97 8.16 -3.61
N LEU A 81 9.28 8.35 -2.47
CA LEU A 81 8.03 7.68 -2.15
C LEU A 81 6.87 8.67 -2.15
N GLU A 82 5.78 8.32 -2.83
CA GLU A 82 4.49 8.95 -2.65
C GLU A 82 3.60 8.01 -1.83
N ALA A 83 3.15 8.46 -0.65
CA ALA A 83 2.33 7.65 0.25
C ALA A 83 1.07 8.40 0.70
N ALA A 84 -0.02 7.66 0.84
CA ALA A 84 -1.30 8.18 1.31
C ALA A 84 -2.07 7.08 2.06
N VAL A 85 -3.05 7.52 2.86
CA VAL A 85 -3.93 6.62 3.61
C VAL A 85 -5.39 6.98 3.37
N LEU A 86 -6.25 5.96 3.43
CA LEU A 86 -7.67 6.13 3.68
C LEU A 86 -7.91 5.93 5.18
N SER A 87 -8.11 7.03 5.92
CA SER A 87 -8.39 6.97 7.36
C SER A 87 -9.83 7.37 7.68
N ARG A 88 -10.51 6.49 8.40
CA ARG A 88 -11.86 6.72 8.94
C ARG A 88 -11.91 7.85 9.96
N SER A 89 -10.79 8.17 10.63
CA SER A 89 -10.72 9.21 11.66
C SER A 89 -10.60 10.62 11.09
N ASN A 90 -10.48 10.78 9.76
CA ASN A 90 -10.34 12.08 9.10
C ASN A 90 -11.67 12.85 8.91
N GLY A 91 -12.78 12.34 9.45
CA GLY A 91 -14.11 12.94 9.30
C GLY A 91 -14.73 12.59 7.94
N ARG A 92 -15.21 13.59 7.18
CA ARG A 92 -15.99 13.34 5.94
C ARG A 92 -15.16 12.76 4.80
N ARG A 93 -13.88 13.14 4.65
CA ARG A 93 -13.00 12.65 3.58
C ARG A 93 -11.94 11.74 4.18
N CYS A 94 -11.93 10.47 3.80
CA CYS A 94 -10.98 9.50 4.35
C CYS A 94 -9.56 9.69 3.81
N PHE A 95 -9.41 10.14 2.56
CA PHE A 95 -8.10 10.30 1.93
C PHE A 95 -7.25 11.40 2.56
N ARG A 96 -6.01 11.05 2.92
CA ARG A 96 -4.96 11.96 3.40
C ARG A 96 -3.61 11.54 2.83
N ARG A 97 -2.91 12.49 2.20
CA ARG A 97 -1.51 12.32 1.80
C ARG A 97 -0.61 12.34 3.03
N LEU A 98 0.43 11.52 3.03
CA LEU A 98 1.49 11.57 4.03
C LEU A 98 2.59 12.50 3.49
N PRO A 99 2.95 13.60 4.19
CA PRO A 99 4.08 14.42 3.80
C PRO A 99 5.40 13.68 4.00
N ASP A 100 6.43 14.04 3.24
CA ASP A 100 7.75 13.38 3.25
C ASP A 100 8.33 13.24 4.67
N GLN A 101 8.16 14.26 5.52
CA GLN A 101 8.63 14.22 6.91
C GLN A 101 7.89 13.16 7.77
N GLU A 102 6.58 12.95 7.53
CA GLU A 102 5.81 11.89 8.21
C GLU A 102 6.25 10.52 7.70
N VAL A 103 6.46 10.36 6.38
CA VAL A 103 6.99 9.14 5.77
C VAL A 103 8.37 8.80 6.34
N GLU A 104 9.28 9.76 6.36
CA GLU A 104 10.64 9.60 6.93
C GLU A 104 10.58 9.17 8.40
N SER A 105 9.72 9.79 9.21
CA SER A 105 9.54 9.44 10.62
C SER A 105 9.00 8.01 10.82
N LEU A 106 8.05 7.60 9.97
CA LEU A 106 7.48 6.25 9.99
C LEU A 106 8.51 5.20 9.56
N LEU A 107 9.38 5.51 8.60
CA LEU A 107 10.45 4.62 8.14
C LEU A 107 11.60 4.50 9.14
N ALA A 108 11.91 5.56 9.89
CA ALA A 108 12.96 5.55 10.91
C ALA A 108 12.58 4.86 12.22
N SER A 109 11.29 4.67 12.48
CA SER A 109 10.81 4.03 13.71
C SER A 109 11.14 2.53 13.73
N PRO A 110 11.66 1.98 14.84
CA PRO A 110 11.90 0.55 14.95
C PRO A 110 10.58 -0.25 14.83
N ALA A 111 10.70 -1.48 14.33
CA ALA A 111 9.61 -2.45 14.24
C ALA A 111 9.18 -2.97 15.61
#